data_AF-F2Y3K1-F1
#
_entry.id   AF-F2Y3K1-F1
#
_cell.length_a   1.000
_cell.length_b   1.000
_cell.length_c   1.000
_cell.angle_alpha   90.00
_cell.angle_beta   90.00
_cell.angle_gamma   90.00
#
_symmetry.space_group_name_H-M   'P 1'
#
loop_
_entity.id
_entity.type
_entity.pdbx_description
1 polymer ?
#
loop_
_entity_poly.entity_id
_entity_poly.type
_entity_poly.pdbx_seq_one_letter_code
_entity_poly.pdbx_strand_id
1 'polypeptide(L)'
;SFFLRMKCTLTSRGRTVNVKSATWKVLHCSGHVRVYDGHTEETSSGHKEPPVPYLVLICDPIQHPSNIEVPLDTKTFLSRHTMDMKFTYRDEDH
;
A
#
# COMPACT_ATOMS: atom_id res chain seq x y z
N SER A 1 -0.50 -1.92 -10.60
CA SER A 1 -0.83 -1.65 -9.18
C SER A 1 -1.20 -2.96 -8.51
N PHE A 2 -0.86 -3.15 -7.23
CA PHE A 2 -1.18 -4.37 -6.47
C PHE A 2 -1.36 -4.06 -4.97
N PHE A 3 -1.82 -5.04 -4.21
CA PHE A 3 -1.94 -4.92 -2.74
C PHE A 3 -0.89 -5.76 -2.03
N LEU A 4 -0.31 -5.21 -0.96
CA LEU A 4 0.68 -5.89 -0.12
C LEU A 4 0.25 -5.89 1.34
N ARG A 5 0.36 -7.04 2.02
CA ARG A 5 0.28 -7.10 3.49
C ARG A 5 1.66 -6.85 4.08
N MET A 6 1.81 -5.77 4.84
CA MET A 6 3.05 -5.40 5.51
C MET A 6 2.86 -5.42 7.03
N LYS A 7 3.90 -5.87 7.77
CA LYS A 7 3.89 -5.78 9.24
C LYS A 7 3.93 -4.33 9.68
N CYS A 8 3.02 -3.94 10.55
CA CYS A 8 2.88 -2.61 11.11
C CYS A 8 2.85 -2.67 12.63
N THR A 9 3.73 -1.89 13.25
CA THR A 9 3.83 -1.70 14.71
C THR A 9 2.95 -0.54 15.21
N LEU A 10 2.28 0.20 14.32
CA LEU A 10 1.37 1.26 14.70
C LEU A 10 -0.06 0.75 14.85
N THR A 11 -0.64 0.92 16.04
CA THR A 11 -2.06 0.63 16.32
C THR A 11 -2.99 1.67 15.68
N SER A 12 -4.30 1.39 15.65
CA SER A 12 -5.32 2.30 15.08
C SER A 12 -5.40 3.65 15.81
N ARG A 13 -4.96 3.72 17.07
CA ARG A 13 -4.89 4.96 17.87
C ARG A 13 -3.50 5.61 17.88
N GLY A 14 -2.61 5.23 16.96
CA GLY A 14 -1.29 5.84 16.82
C GLY A 14 -0.25 5.42 17.86
N ARG A 15 -0.53 4.43 18.72
CA ARG A 15 0.47 3.90 19.66
C ARG A 15 1.37 2.88 18.97
N THR A 16 2.67 2.94 19.25
CA THR A 16 3.68 1.99 18.75
C THR A 16 3.75 0.75 19.64
N VAL A 17 3.87 -0.43 19.03
CA VAL A 17 4.07 -1.73 19.70
C VAL A 17 5.36 -2.41 19.23
N ASN A 18 5.76 -3.47 19.93
CA ASN A 18 6.89 -4.31 19.51
C ASN A 18 6.58 -5.06 18.20
N VAL A 19 7.60 -5.37 17.40
CA VAL A 19 7.50 -6.20 16.18
C VAL A 19 6.84 -7.56 16.42
N LYS A 20 6.98 -8.16 17.61
CA LYS A 20 6.30 -9.41 17.98
C LYS A 20 4.77 -9.26 18.06
N SER A 21 4.29 -8.06 18.34
CA SER A 21 2.87 -7.71 18.44
C SER A 21 2.37 -6.95 17.20
N ALA A 22 3.18 -6.89 16.13
CA ALA A 22 2.82 -6.19 14.91
C ALA A 22 1.60 -6.83 14.25
N THR A 23 0.75 -5.98 13.68
CA THR A 23 -0.42 -6.38 12.89
C THR A 23 -0.11 -6.28 11.40
N TRP A 24 -0.92 -6.89 10.56
CA TRP A 24 -0.78 -6.77 9.11
C TRP A 24 -1.65 -5.61 8.60
N LYS A 25 -1.04 -4.64 7.91
CA LYS A 25 -1.76 -3.59 7.17
C LYS A 25 -1.67 -3.85 5.68
N VAL A 26 -2.76 -3.57 4.98
CA VAL A 26 -2.80 -3.62 3.51
C VAL A 26 -2.35 -2.28 2.96
N LEU A 27 -1.40 -2.31 2.02
CA LEU A 27 -0.92 -1.17 1.26
C LEU A 27 -1.32 -1.33 -0.20
N HIS A 28 -1.83 -0.26 -0.80
CA HIS A 28 -1.98 -0.14 -2.25
C HIS A 28 -0.65 0.33 -2.83
N CYS A 29 -0.01 -0.52 -3.62
CA CYS A 29 1.31 -0.31 -4.18
C CYS A 29 1.22 -0.02 -5.69
N SER A 30 1.67 1.15 -6.11
CA SER A 30 1.70 1.57 -7.52
C SER A 30 3.10 2.05 -7.91
N GLY A 31 3.55 1.71 -9.12
CA GLY A 31 4.89 2.08 -9.59
C GLY A 31 5.39 1.19 -10.72
N HIS A 32 6.71 1.12 -10.89
CA HIS A 32 7.35 0.55 -12.09
C HIS A 32 8.58 -0.29 -11.74
N VAL A 33 8.83 -1.30 -12.57
CA VAL A 33 10.13 -1.98 -12.63
C VAL A 33 11.05 -1.17 -13.54
N ARG A 34 12.28 -0.91 -13.09
CA ARG A 34 13.35 -0.29 -13.87
C ARG A 34 14.52 -1.26 -13.96
N VAL A 35 15.29 -1.19 -15.03
CA VAL A 35 16.53 -1.95 -15.16
C VAL A 35 17.66 -0.94 -15.24
N TYR A 36 18.66 -1.07 -14.38
CA TYR A 36 19.90 -0.32 -14.48
C TYR A 36 20.86 -1.12 -15.36
N ASP A 37 21.18 -0.59 -16.54
CA ASP A 37 22.34 -1.04 -17.30
C ASP A 37 23.52 -0.22 -16.82
N GLY A 38 24.47 -0.85 -16.13
CA GLY A 38 25.71 -0.19 -15.74
C GLY A 38 26.46 0.21 -17.00
N HIS A 39 26.41 1.50 -17.35
CA HIS A 39 27.34 2.06 -18.32
C HIS A 39 28.74 1.99 -17.71
N THR A 40 29.43 0.89 -18.00
CA THR A 40 30.84 0.68 -17.70
C THR A 40 31.65 1.78 -18.35
N GLU A 41 32.34 2.60 -17.56
CA GLU A 41 33.68 2.97 -17.97
C GLU A 41 34.45 1.66 -18.15
N GLU A 42 35.07 1.51 -19.31
CA GLU A 42 35.88 0.34 -19.66
C GLU A 42 37.03 0.23 -18.64
N THR A 43 36.79 -0.51 -17.56
CA THR A 43 37.90 -1.04 -16.78
C THR A 43 38.65 -2.01 -17.68
N SER A 44 39.97 -1.94 -17.66
CA SER A 44 40.90 -2.67 -18.55
C SER A 44 40.79 -4.21 -18.48
N SER A 45 39.80 -4.75 -17.78
CA SER A 45 39.55 -6.18 -17.54
C SER A 45 38.28 -6.74 -18.19
N GLY A 46 37.56 -5.98 -19.04
CA GLY A 46 36.56 -6.55 -19.99
C GLY A 46 35.30 -7.20 -19.39
N HIS A 47 35.06 -7.08 -18.08
CA HIS A 47 33.86 -7.61 -17.43
C HIS A 47 32.77 -6.53 -17.32
N LYS A 48 31.73 -6.59 -18.16
CA LYS A 48 30.51 -5.76 -18.02
C LYS A 48 29.59 -6.37 -16.95
N GLU A 49 29.18 -5.57 -15.97
CA GLU A 49 28.25 -6.01 -14.92
C GLU A 49 26.84 -6.28 -15.52
N PRO A 50 26.14 -7.35 -15.10
CA PRO A 50 24.83 -7.66 -15.64
C PRO A 50 23.78 -6.59 -15.23
N PRO A 51 22.79 -6.30 -16.09
CA PRO A 51 21.73 -5.34 -15.75
C PRO A 51 20.95 -5.79 -14.51
N VAL A 52 20.74 -4.87 -13.56
CA VAL A 52 20.03 -5.16 -12.30
C VAL A 52 18.62 -4.57 -12.35
N PRO A 53 17.56 -5.38 -12.15
CA PRO A 53 16.19 -4.87 -12.04
C PRO A 53 15.90 -4.30 -10.65
N TYR A 54 15.18 -3.19 -10.59
CA TYR A 54 14.70 -2.52 -9.38
C TYR A 54 13.20 -2.26 -9.48
N LEU A 55 12.52 -2.28 -8.34
CA LEU A 55 11.10 -1.96 -8.25
C LEU A 55 10.92 -0.68 -7.43
N VAL A 56 10.32 0.34 -8.05
CA VAL A 56 10.02 1.62 -7.39
C VAL A 56 8.51 1.71 -7.20
N LEU A 57 8.06 1.94 -5.96
CA LEU A 57 6.65 1.93 -5.58
C LEU A 57 6.31 3.12 -4.68
N ILE A 58 5.11 3.66 -4.88
CA ILE A 58 4.35 4.46 -3.91
C ILE A 58 3.38 3.50 -3.22
N CYS A 59 3.40 3.49 -1.89
CA CYS A 59 2.64 2.54 -1.07
C CYS A 59 1.71 3.30 -0.12
N ASP A 60 0.43 3.37 -0.46
CA ASP A 60 -0.58 4.10 0.31
C ASP A 60 -1.35 3.15 1.23
N PRO A 61 -1.47 3.43 2.54
CA PRO A 61 -2.28 2.62 3.45
C PRO A 61 -3.77 2.80 3.18
N ILE A 62 -4.52 1.70 3.18
CA ILE A 62 -5.98 1.76 3.08
C ILE A 62 -6.54 2.21 4.44
N GLN A 63 -7.31 3.31 4.45
CA GLN A 63 -7.95 3.78 5.68
C GLN A 63 -9.02 2.80 6.15
N HIS A 64 -8.98 2.48 7.44
CA HIS A 64 -10.01 1.64 8.04
C HIS A 64 -11.31 2.45 8.18
N PRO A 65 -12.48 1.92 7.80
CA PRO A 65 -13.73 2.68 7.84
C PRO A 65 -14.09 3.20 9.24
N SER A 66 -13.69 2.52 10.32
CA SER A 66 -13.88 2.98 11.70
C SER A 66 -12.96 4.13 12.13
N ASN A 67 -12.02 4.54 11.28
CA ASN A 67 -11.01 5.57 11.54
C ASN A 67 -11.09 6.72 10.53
N ILE A 68 -12.19 6.84 9.78
CA ILE A 68 -12.43 7.98 8.90
C ILE A 68 -12.75 9.18 9.81
N GLU A 69 -11.72 9.96 10.15
CA GLU A 69 -11.84 11.20 10.92
C GLU A 69 -12.19 12.40 10.02
N VAL A 70 -12.06 12.25 8.70
CA VAL A 70 -12.30 13.29 7.71
C VAL A 70 -13.77 13.27 7.27
N PRO A 71 -14.47 14.42 7.22
CA PRO A 71 -15.81 14.48 6.66
C PRO A 71 -15.82 13.96 5.22
N LEU A 72 -16.71 13.03 4.91
CA LEU A 72 -16.98 12.62 3.54
C LEU A 72 -17.63 13.78 2.78
N ASP A 73 -17.32 13.92 1.49
CA ASP A 73 -17.96 14.93 0.66
C ASP A 73 -19.42 14.55 0.35
N THR A 74 -20.19 15.47 -0.23
CA THR A 74 -21.59 15.21 -0.62
C THR A 74 -21.73 14.22 -1.78
N LYS A 75 -20.62 13.67 -2.30
CA LYS A 75 -20.58 12.70 -3.40
C LYS A 75 -20.12 11.33 -2.92
N THR A 76 -19.90 11.16 -1.62
CA THR A 76 -19.41 9.93 -1.02
C THR A 76 -20.39 9.46 0.05
N PHE A 77 -20.89 8.24 -0.09
CA PHE A 77 -21.79 7.60 0.87
C PHE A 77 -21.17 6.31 1.42
N LEU A 78 -21.53 5.91 2.64
CA LEU A 78 -21.11 4.63 3.20
C LEU A 78 -22.15 3.54 2.91
N SER A 79 -21.67 2.32 2.65
CA SER A 79 -22.52 1.13 2.60
C SER A 79 -21.85 -0.04 3.31
N ARG A 80 -22.67 -0.92 3.85
CA ARG A 80 -22.23 -2.16 4.53
C ARG A 80 -22.84 -3.35 3.82
N HIS A 81 -22.03 -4.39 3.66
CA HIS A 81 -22.39 -5.59 2.92
C HIS A 81 -22.06 -6.85 3.70
N THR A 82 -22.76 -7.93 3.38
CA THR A 82 -22.32 -9.30 3.70
C THR A 82 -21.08 -9.68 2.89
N MET A 83 -20.45 -10.81 3.21
CA MET A 83 -19.27 -11.30 2.48
C MET A 83 -19.55 -11.67 1.02
N ASP A 84 -20.80 -12.00 0.69
CA ASP A 84 -21.30 -12.19 -0.68
C ASP A 84 -21.80 -10.89 -1.33
N MET A 85 -21.40 -9.73 -0.79
CA MET A 85 -21.64 -8.38 -1.32
C MET A 85 -23.12 -7.98 -1.41
N LYS A 86 -24.00 -8.54 -0.56
CA LYS A 86 -25.38 -8.08 -0.44
C LYS A 86 -25.47 -6.92 0.54
N PHE A 87 -26.21 -5.88 0.18
CA PHE A 87 -26.43 -4.72 1.04
C PHE A 87 -27.08 -5.12 2.36
N THR A 88 -26.57 -4.56 3.45
CA THR A 88 -27.13 -4.66 4.81
C THR A 88 -27.44 -3.29 5.40
N TYR A 89 -26.75 -2.26 4.93
CA TYR A 89 -26.97 -0.87 5.29
C TYR A 89 -26.40 0.03 4.18
N ARG A 90 -27.03 1.18 3.97
CA ARG A 90 -26.58 2.24 3.08
C ARG A 90 -26.97 3.56 3.75
N ASP A 91 -26.08 4.53 3.77
CA ASP A 91 -26.44 5.89 4.18
C ASP A 91 -27.51 6.42 3.23
N GLU A 92 -28.59 6.98 3.78
CA GLU A 92 -29.59 7.70 3.01
C GLU A 92 -29.00 9.08 2.65
N ASP A 93 -29.03 9.43 1.37
CA ASP A 93 -28.56 10.73 0.87
C ASP A 93 -29.32 11.86 1.60
N HIS A 94 -28.60 12.86 2.13
CA HIS A 94 -29.19 14.16 2.46
C HIS A 94 -29.30 15.01 1.19
#